data_AF-A0A9E2EAA1-F1
#
_entry.id   AF-A0A9E2EAA1-F1
#
_cell.length_a   1.000
_cell.length_b   1.000
_cell.length_c   1.000
_cell.angle_alpha   90.00
_cell.angle_beta   90.00
_cell.angle_gamma   90.00
#
_symmetry.space_group_name_H-M   'P 1'
#
loop_
_entity.id
_entity.type
_entity.pdbx_description
1 polymer ?
#
loop_
_entity_poly.entity_id
_entity_poly.type
_entity_poly.pdbx_seq_one_letter_code
_entity_poly.pdbx_strand_id
1 'polypeptide(L)'
;MPDLSQPKVIRSTADHSKFEILKKKFRKSRDITKACLSCHNVSAKQIHKTKHWNWEFTHTKTGQKLGARNIINTFFGGTASNEASCSHCHIGSGWKGNKFDYKREENVDCLICHDTTGKYAFKKFHTARGNCGVCHEEIPESPGKKKHKTDLNEVALNVGPTSRRTCGSCHFLGGGGINVKHGDLDSSLTRPSYDLDVHMDADGLNFTCTSCHSTDQHAVRGSRYENEINDIGGRTIPGKAAARRSSCASCHGERPMKNDKLNDHTDKVACQTCHIPSIARGGHATKMRWDWSTSGKLDANGKPFLKKDKKGNVIYSTQKGDSVWAENVVPDYIWSDRTAKYTLLGDKIDPSKTVAINTFMGSADKSLSRISPVKKSRGKQPYDAGNNRLVAVNLFALHRFAKDKSAYWRNLDWPRAIAKGMKAAGKEFSGKVGFVETEMLWPVTHMVAPADKALGCDECHSKNGRLENINGIYIPSRDTKPVLEWLGLGMFLISLFGVMIHTMMRILTRNRRNNGGVKP
;
A
#
# COMPACT_ATOMS: atom_id res chain seq x y z
N MET A 1 42.77 -5.66 -28.25
CA MET A 1 41.35 -5.26 -28.37
C MET A 1 41.18 -3.95 -27.63
N PRO A 2 40.58 -2.90 -28.22
CA PRO A 2 40.36 -1.64 -27.51
C PRO A 2 39.36 -1.86 -26.37
N ASP A 3 39.66 -1.28 -25.21
CA ASP A 3 38.77 -1.19 -24.06
C ASP A 3 37.45 -0.50 -24.46
N LEU A 4 36.38 -1.30 -24.60
CA LEU A 4 35.01 -0.83 -24.80
C LEU A 4 34.36 -0.45 -23.46
N SER A 5 35.07 0.29 -22.62
CA SER A 5 34.45 0.96 -21.48
C SER A 5 33.44 1.97 -22.05
N GLN A 6 32.17 1.55 -22.07
CA GLN A 6 31.04 2.35 -22.53
C GLN A 6 31.18 3.78 -21.97
N PRO A 7 31.17 4.83 -22.83
CA PRO A 7 31.32 6.19 -22.35
C PRO A 7 30.25 6.47 -21.30
N LYS A 8 30.67 6.99 -20.15
CA LYS A 8 29.79 7.28 -19.01
C LYS A 8 28.73 8.29 -19.46
N VAL A 9 27.55 7.79 -19.84
CA VAL A 9 26.46 8.62 -20.34
C VAL A 9 26.08 9.65 -19.28
N ILE A 10 26.37 10.91 -19.54
CA ILE A 10 25.96 12.02 -18.68
C ILE A 10 24.45 12.20 -18.86
N ARG A 11 23.66 11.64 -17.93
CA ARG A 11 22.19 11.60 -18.01
C ARG A 11 21.48 12.91 -17.65
N SER A 12 22.21 13.92 -17.18
CA SER A 12 21.68 15.21 -16.74
C SER A 12 22.31 16.33 -17.54
N THR A 13 21.52 17.33 -17.94
CA THR A 13 22.02 18.55 -18.60
C THR A 13 22.66 19.53 -17.61
N ALA A 14 22.56 19.27 -16.30
CA ALA A 14 23.12 20.10 -15.24
C ALA A 14 23.90 19.28 -14.21
N ASP A 15 25.05 19.82 -13.79
CA ASP A 15 25.86 19.30 -12.69
C ASP A 15 25.75 20.25 -11.50
N HIS A 16 24.99 19.83 -10.48
CA HIS A 16 24.70 20.65 -9.31
C HIS A 16 25.94 20.97 -8.46
N SER A 17 27.00 20.16 -8.55
CA SER A 17 28.25 20.41 -7.84
C SER A 17 28.99 21.66 -8.36
N LYS A 18 28.68 22.10 -9.59
CA LYS A 18 29.29 23.26 -10.25
C LYS A 18 28.56 24.58 -9.99
N PHE A 19 27.36 24.57 -9.41
CA PHE A 19 26.60 25.80 -9.18
C PHE A 19 27.09 26.54 -7.93
N GLU A 20 27.65 27.75 -8.12
CA GLU A 20 28.10 28.62 -7.02
C GLU A 20 26.99 28.96 -6.01
N ILE A 21 25.73 29.04 -6.45
CA ILE A 21 24.60 29.28 -5.56
C ILE A 21 24.43 28.15 -4.52
N LEU A 22 24.89 26.93 -4.81
CA LEU A 22 24.82 25.76 -3.94
C LEU A 22 26.09 25.54 -3.10
N LYS A 23 27.19 26.25 -3.40
CA LYS A 23 28.45 26.19 -2.62
C LYS A 23 28.44 27.08 -1.36
N LYS A 24 27.26 27.58 -0.97
CA LYS A 24 27.04 28.42 0.22
C LYS A 24 26.67 27.57 1.42
N LYS A 25 26.83 28.09 2.64
CA LYS A 25 26.47 27.38 3.89
C LYS A 25 24.96 27.43 4.15
N PHE A 26 24.30 26.27 4.06
CA PHE A 26 22.87 26.14 4.34
C PHE A 26 22.58 25.68 5.77
N ARG A 27 21.64 26.34 6.44
CA ARG A 27 21.16 25.95 7.78
C ARG A 27 19.78 25.29 7.75
N LYS A 28 18.94 25.64 6.77
CA LYS A 28 17.57 25.15 6.62
C LYS A 28 17.35 24.65 5.20
N SER A 29 16.49 23.64 5.03
CA SER A 29 16.09 23.14 3.71
C SER A 29 15.44 24.22 2.84
N ARG A 30 14.65 25.12 3.43
CA ARG A 30 14.01 26.23 2.70
C ARG A 30 15.02 27.17 2.02
N ASP A 31 16.19 27.36 2.60
CA ASP A 31 17.24 28.20 2.00
C ASP A 31 17.79 27.54 0.72
N ILE A 32 17.84 26.20 0.69
CA ILE A 32 18.22 25.41 -0.48
C ILE A 32 17.10 25.44 -1.51
N THR A 33 15.84 25.28 -1.10
CA THR A 33 14.69 25.41 -2.01
C THR A 33 14.70 26.77 -2.69
N LYS A 34 14.96 27.86 -1.95
CA LYS A 34 15.11 29.20 -2.53
C LYS A 34 16.21 29.27 -3.59
N ALA A 35 17.35 28.61 -3.37
CA ALA A 35 18.41 28.51 -4.37
C ALA A 35 17.97 27.66 -5.58
N CYS A 36 17.27 26.55 -5.37
CA CYS A 36 16.76 25.71 -6.46
C CYS A 36 15.78 26.49 -7.35
N LEU A 37 14.92 27.33 -6.76
CA LEU A 37 13.90 28.10 -7.45
C LEU A 37 14.47 29.21 -8.35
N SER A 38 15.74 29.60 -8.22
CA SER A 38 16.36 30.53 -9.18
C SER A 38 16.55 29.92 -10.57
N CYS A 39 16.56 28.59 -10.67
CA CYS A 39 16.69 27.86 -11.94
C CYS A 39 15.45 27.02 -12.25
N HIS A 40 14.81 26.43 -11.23
CA HIS A 40 13.61 25.60 -11.34
C HIS A 40 12.33 26.37 -10.96
N ASN A 41 12.17 27.55 -11.55
CA ASN A 41 11.18 28.58 -11.17
C ASN A 41 9.69 28.20 -11.36
N VAL A 42 9.39 27.05 -11.96
CA VAL A 42 8.02 26.52 -12.10
C VAL A 42 7.75 25.24 -11.31
N SER A 43 8.80 24.58 -10.80
CA SER A 43 8.68 23.27 -10.16
C SER A 43 7.82 23.31 -8.90
N ALA A 44 7.95 24.34 -8.06
CA ALA A 44 7.09 24.48 -6.88
C ALA A 44 5.61 24.66 -7.26
N LYS A 45 5.32 25.46 -8.29
CA LYS A 45 3.95 25.66 -8.79
C LYS A 45 3.33 24.38 -9.34
N GLN A 46 4.13 23.54 -9.99
CA GLN A 46 3.71 22.20 -10.41
C GLN A 46 3.40 21.32 -9.20
N ILE A 47 4.33 21.23 -8.24
CA ILE A 47 4.18 20.45 -7.00
C ILE A 47 2.94 20.88 -6.21
N HIS A 48 2.65 22.18 -6.13
CA HIS A 48 1.50 22.73 -5.41
C HIS A 48 0.15 22.18 -5.92
N LYS A 49 0.08 21.67 -7.15
CA LYS A 49 -1.13 21.07 -7.73
C LYS A 49 -1.26 19.58 -7.44
N THR A 50 -0.29 18.96 -6.77
CA THR A 50 -0.22 17.50 -6.60
C THR A 50 -0.82 17.01 -5.28
N LYS A 51 -1.18 15.72 -5.26
CA LYS A 51 -1.61 15.01 -4.03
C LYS A 51 -0.51 14.97 -2.97
N HIS A 52 0.77 14.91 -3.37
CA HIS A 52 1.88 14.89 -2.44
C HIS A 52 1.99 16.21 -1.64
N TRP A 53 1.68 17.34 -2.27
CA TRP A 53 1.63 18.64 -1.60
C TRP A 53 0.35 18.85 -0.81
N ASN A 54 -0.82 18.65 -1.41
CA ASN A 54 -2.07 19.03 -0.76
C ASN A 54 -2.50 18.00 0.30
N TRP A 55 -2.09 16.73 0.15
CA TRP A 55 -2.63 15.59 0.89
C TRP A 55 -4.16 15.48 0.79
N GLU A 56 -4.70 15.96 -0.32
CA GLU A 56 -6.11 15.98 -0.65
C GLU A 56 -6.31 15.32 -2.02
N PHE A 57 -7.48 14.71 -2.19
CA PHE A 57 -7.88 14.08 -3.45
C PHE A 57 -9.40 14.10 -3.54
N THR A 58 -9.96 14.67 -4.61
CA THR A 58 -11.40 14.58 -4.87
C THR A 58 -11.65 13.38 -5.76
N HIS A 59 -12.35 12.37 -5.25
CA HIS A 59 -12.67 11.17 -6.01
C HIS A 59 -13.74 11.50 -7.06
N THR A 60 -13.47 11.21 -8.34
CA THR A 60 -14.36 11.66 -9.41
C THR A 60 -15.71 10.93 -9.43
N LYS A 61 -15.71 9.60 -9.20
CA LYS A 61 -16.96 8.80 -9.16
C LYS A 61 -17.80 8.99 -7.90
N THR A 62 -17.18 9.05 -6.71
CA THR A 62 -17.93 9.11 -5.43
C THR A 62 -18.15 10.53 -4.92
N GLY A 63 -17.46 11.52 -5.48
CA GLY A 63 -17.48 12.91 -5.00
C GLY A 63 -16.77 13.12 -3.65
N GLN A 64 -16.20 12.08 -3.04
CA GLN A 64 -15.59 12.18 -1.72
C GLN A 64 -14.29 13.00 -1.75
N LYS A 65 -14.14 13.90 -0.78
CA LYS A 65 -12.85 14.53 -0.48
C LYS A 65 -12.02 13.58 0.39
N LEU A 66 -11.08 12.90 -0.24
CA LEU A 66 -10.13 11.96 0.34
C LEU A 66 -8.73 12.60 0.46
N GLY A 67 -7.71 11.77 0.64
CA GLY A 67 -6.34 12.20 0.91
C GLY A 67 -6.00 12.14 2.40
N ALA A 68 -4.70 12.12 2.72
CA ALA A 68 -4.23 11.91 4.09
C ALA A 68 -4.79 12.92 5.10
N ARG A 69 -5.17 14.12 4.66
CA ARG A 69 -5.80 15.15 5.51
C ARG A 69 -7.26 14.87 5.89
N ASN A 70 -7.96 14.07 5.08
CA ASN A 70 -9.42 13.91 5.18
C ASN A 70 -9.85 12.51 5.65
N ILE A 71 -8.97 11.50 5.50
CA ILE A 71 -9.31 10.12 5.84
C ILE A 71 -8.91 9.75 7.27
N ILE A 72 -9.60 8.74 7.79
CA ILE A 72 -9.19 7.98 8.97
C ILE A 72 -8.62 6.63 8.51
N ASN A 73 -7.72 6.04 9.27
CA ASN A 73 -7.20 4.70 9.06
C ASN A 73 -7.18 3.88 10.36
N THR A 74 -6.96 2.58 10.24
CA THR A 74 -6.82 1.61 11.35
C THR A 74 -5.50 1.71 12.11
N PHE A 75 -4.60 2.65 11.75
CA PHE A 75 -3.29 2.84 12.38
C PHE A 75 -3.34 4.01 13.37
N PHE A 76 -2.84 5.19 12.99
CA PHE A 76 -2.85 6.39 13.83
C PHE A 76 -4.17 7.18 13.75
N GLY A 77 -5.21 6.67 13.09
CA GLY A 77 -6.46 7.40 12.88
C GLY A 77 -6.31 8.45 11.78
N GLY A 78 -6.26 9.73 12.14
CA GLY A 78 -6.24 10.86 11.20
C GLY A 78 -5.16 11.91 11.51
N THR A 79 -4.90 12.81 10.57
CA THR A 79 -3.82 13.81 10.70
C THR A 79 -4.22 15.03 11.52
N ALA A 80 -5.52 15.31 11.69
CA ALA A 80 -5.99 16.48 12.41
C ALA A 80 -5.40 16.51 13.83
N SER A 81 -4.84 17.66 14.24
CA SER A 81 -4.04 17.88 15.47
C SER A 81 -2.67 17.19 15.53
N ASN A 82 -2.38 16.26 14.63
CA ASN A 82 -1.14 15.48 14.57
C ASN A 82 -0.24 15.91 13.40
N GLU A 83 -0.51 17.03 12.73
CA GLU A 83 0.13 17.40 11.45
C GLU A 83 1.65 17.48 11.60
N ALA A 84 2.13 18.04 12.70
CA ALA A 84 3.56 18.15 12.98
C ALA A 84 4.29 16.81 13.10
N SER A 85 3.57 15.76 13.49
CA SER A 85 4.10 14.40 13.57
C SER A 85 3.92 13.66 12.24
N CYS A 86 2.84 13.90 11.52
CA CYS A 86 2.61 13.25 10.23
C CYS A 86 3.49 13.86 9.13
N SER A 87 3.78 15.17 9.20
CA SER A 87 4.46 15.94 8.15
C SER A 87 5.92 15.57 7.90
N HIS A 88 6.51 14.68 8.71
CA HIS A 88 7.80 14.09 8.37
C HIS A 88 7.75 13.37 7.02
N CYS A 89 6.60 12.79 6.66
CA CYS A 89 6.35 12.17 5.36
C CYS A 89 5.73 13.12 4.32
N HIS A 90 5.44 14.37 4.67
CA HIS A 90 4.92 15.37 3.74
C HIS A 90 6.09 16.01 2.97
N ILE A 91 5.90 16.36 1.70
CA ILE A 91 6.96 16.98 0.86
C ILE A 91 7.10 18.49 1.09
N GLY A 92 6.72 18.97 2.27
CA GLY A 92 6.83 20.35 2.70
C GLY A 92 7.73 20.51 3.91
N SER A 93 8.45 21.62 3.94
CA SER A 93 9.29 22.05 5.05
C SER A 93 8.51 22.93 6.01
N GLY A 94 8.43 22.54 7.29
CA GLY A 94 7.93 23.37 8.38
C GLY A 94 6.40 23.31 8.62
N TRP A 95 5.72 22.27 8.14
CA TRP A 95 4.33 22.02 8.49
C TRP A 95 4.21 21.52 9.94
N LYS A 96 3.62 22.35 10.81
CA LYS A 96 3.50 22.09 12.26
C LYS A 96 2.07 22.17 12.79
N GLY A 97 1.06 22.27 11.92
CA GLY A 97 -0.33 22.47 12.30
C GLY A 97 -1.15 23.13 11.19
N ASN A 98 -2.29 23.72 11.55
CA ASN A 98 -3.28 24.29 10.64
C ASN A 98 -2.87 25.59 9.93
N LYS A 99 -1.75 26.23 10.30
CA LYS A 99 -1.24 27.48 9.68
C LYS A 99 -0.13 27.26 8.66
N PHE A 100 -0.12 26.11 7.96
CA PHE A 100 0.86 25.88 6.91
C PHE A 100 0.53 26.70 5.67
N ASP A 101 1.52 27.45 5.17
CA ASP A 101 1.36 28.25 3.97
C ASP A 101 1.60 27.37 2.74
N TYR A 102 0.51 26.90 2.14
CA TYR A 102 0.50 26.08 0.93
C TYR A 102 0.82 26.87 -0.35
N LYS A 103 0.85 28.21 -0.29
CA LYS A 103 1.16 29.07 -1.45
C LYS A 103 2.65 29.39 -1.54
N ARG A 104 3.35 29.36 -0.41
CA ARG A 104 4.78 29.68 -0.33
C ARG A 104 5.65 28.61 -0.99
N GLU A 105 6.26 28.95 -2.11
CA GLU A 105 7.09 28.04 -2.90
C GLU A 105 8.33 27.53 -2.14
N GLU A 106 8.95 28.35 -1.27
CA GLU A 106 10.12 27.90 -0.49
C GLU A 106 9.75 26.86 0.59
N ASN A 107 8.46 26.61 0.83
CA ASN A 107 8.04 25.52 1.69
C ASN A 107 8.12 24.16 1.00
N VAL A 108 8.30 24.08 -0.33
CA VAL A 108 8.52 22.80 -1.02
C VAL A 108 9.84 22.18 -0.57
N ASP A 109 9.81 20.90 -0.19
CA ASP A 109 11.00 20.13 0.13
C ASP A 109 11.46 19.33 -1.10
N CYS A 110 12.36 19.92 -1.88
CA CYS A 110 12.93 19.27 -3.07
C CYS A 110 13.82 18.07 -2.68
N LEU A 111 14.47 18.13 -1.52
CA LEU A 111 15.53 17.19 -1.16
C LEU A 111 14.99 15.83 -0.74
N ILE A 112 13.78 15.74 -0.19
CA ILE A 112 13.20 14.45 0.22
C ILE A 112 13.07 13.45 -0.94
N CYS A 113 12.90 13.94 -2.17
CA CYS A 113 12.80 13.11 -3.36
C CYS A 113 14.11 13.03 -4.16
N HIS A 114 14.95 14.08 -4.10
CA HIS A 114 16.11 14.25 -4.97
C HIS A 114 17.48 14.04 -4.28
N ASP A 115 17.52 13.74 -2.99
CA ASP A 115 18.76 13.40 -2.28
C ASP A 115 19.33 12.06 -2.77
N THR A 116 20.56 12.07 -3.30
CA THR A 116 21.28 10.84 -3.69
C THR A 116 22.26 10.36 -2.62
N THR A 117 22.54 11.17 -1.59
CA THR A 117 23.47 10.83 -0.51
C THR A 117 22.87 9.83 0.49
N GLY A 118 21.53 9.76 0.54
CA GLY A 118 20.79 8.95 1.51
C GLY A 118 20.80 9.50 2.94
N LYS A 119 21.25 10.74 3.13
CA LYS A 119 21.42 11.36 4.46
C LYS A 119 20.29 12.35 4.80
N TYR A 120 19.55 12.85 3.81
CA TYR A 120 18.57 13.93 4.03
C TYR A 120 17.33 13.47 4.77
N ALA A 121 16.73 12.35 4.37
CA ALA A 121 15.53 11.82 5.00
C ALA A 121 15.74 11.69 6.51
N PHE A 122 16.81 11.02 6.94
CA PHE A 122 17.17 10.89 8.35
C PHE A 122 17.21 12.26 9.06
N LYS A 123 17.87 13.27 8.47
CA LYS A 123 17.89 14.64 8.99
C LYS A 123 16.48 15.21 9.17
N LYS A 124 15.62 15.09 8.16
CA LYS A 124 14.24 15.60 8.20
C LYS A 124 13.44 14.94 9.33
N PHE A 125 13.48 13.61 9.41
CA PHE A 125 12.79 12.85 10.46
C PHE A 125 13.27 13.23 11.88
N HIS A 126 14.54 13.59 12.06
CA HIS A 126 15.11 13.90 13.38
C HIS A 126 15.17 15.41 13.73
N THR A 127 15.05 16.31 12.76
CA THR A 127 15.08 17.77 12.99
C THR A 127 13.71 18.36 13.32
N ALA A 128 12.63 17.67 12.99
CA ALA A 128 11.27 18.14 13.24
C ALA A 128 10.82 18.05 14.71
N ARG A 129 11.70 17.63 15.64
CA ARG A 129 11.43 17.54 17.09
C ARG A 129 10.14 16.73 17.40
N GLY A 130 9.78 15.82 16.50
CA GLY A 130 8.70 14.84 16.66
C GLY A 130 9.02 13.87 17.79
N ASN A 131 7.98 13.30 18.40
CA ASN A 131 8.16 12.21 19.36
C ASN A 131 8.67 10.97 18.60
N CYS A 132 9.74 10.34 19.08
CA CYS A 132 10.33 9.14 18.47
C CYS A 132 9.29 8.03 18.28
N GLY A 133 8.26 7.95 19.13
CA GLY A 133 7.17 6.97 19.03
C GLY A 133 6.32 7.06 17.75
N VAL A 134 6.46 8.12 16.95
CA VAL A 134 5.81 8.26 15.63
C VAL A 134 6.56 7.47 14.57
N CYS A 135 7.89 7.52 14.57
CA CYS A 135 8.75 6.95 13.55
C CYS A 135 9.37 5.61 13.96
N HIS A 136 9.28 5.29 15.24
CA HIS A 136 9.80 4.08 15.83
C HIS A 136 8.73 3.45 16.70
N GLU A 137 8.64 2.13 16.64
CA GLU A 137 7.84 1.36 17.59
C GLU A 137 8.45 1.38 19.00
N GLU A 138 9.75 1.62 19.09
CA GLU A 138 10.51 1.79 20.34
C GLU A 138 11.33 3.08 20.32
N ILE A 139 11.35 3.80 21.45
CA ILE A 139 12.26 4.93 21.61
C ILE A 139 13.63 4.37 22.03
N PRO A 140 14.71 4.54 21.26
CA PRO A 140 16.01 4.01 21.65
C PRO A 140 16.46 4.60 22.98
N GLU A 141 16.90 3.76 23.93
CA GLU A 141 17.28 4.16 25.30
C GLU A 141 18.52 5.06 25.36
N SER A 142 19.31 5.14 24.28
CA SER A 142 20.55 5.92 24.24
C SER A 142 20.50 7.07 23.23
N PRO A 143 20.47 8.34 23.68
CA PRO A 143 20.75 9.50 22.83
C PRO A 143 22.24 9.65 22.45
N GLY A 144 23.06 8.61 22.69
CA GLY A 144 24.52 8.64 22.56
C GLY A 144 25.10 8.23 21.20
N LYS A 145 24.31 7.69 20.25
CA LYS A 145 24.83 7.46 18.89
C LYS A 145 25.04 8.81 18.21
N LYS A 146 26.27 9.08 17.74
CA LYS A 146 26.70 10.31 17.05
C LYS A 146 25.53 10.87 16.25
N LYS A 147 25.05 12.08 16.59
CA LYS A 147 24.09 12.79 15.74
C LYS A 147 24.69 12.81 14.35
N HIS A 148 24.14 12.03 13.41
CA HIS A 148 24.52 12.12 12.02
C HIS A 148 24.19 13.55 11.59
N LYS A 149 25.21 14.40 11.62
CA LYS A 149 25.09 15.79 11.22
C LYS A 149 25.10 15.77 9.72
N THR A 150 23.94 15.53 9.13
CA THR A 150 23.75 15.64 7.68
C THR A 150 24.17 17.04 7.27
N ASP A 151 25.22 17.13 6.47
CA ASP A 151 25.60 18.37 5.84
C ASP A 151 24.61 18.68 4.73
N LEU A 152 23.92 19.81 4.86
CA LEU A 152 22.95 20.23 3.86
C LEU A 152 23.62 20.68 2.55
N ASN A 153 24.87 21.12 2.64
CA ASN A 153 25.65 21.49 1.47
C ASN A 153 26.00 20.25 0.66
N GLU A 154 26.48 19.20 1.33
CA GLU A 154 26.73 17.89 0.70
C GLU A 154 25.48 17.38 -0.01
N VAL A 155 24.31 17.41 0.64
CA VAL A 155 23.05 16.99 0.03
C VAL A 155 22.71 17.85 -1.19
N ALA A 156 22.80 19.17 -1.08
CA ALA A 156 22.44 20.10 -2.15
C ALA A 156 23.34 19.94 -3.39
N LEU A 157 24.64 19.68 -3.21
CA LEU A 157 25.60 19.48 -4.30
C LEU A 157 25.42 18.12 -5.00
N ASN A 158 24.79 17.15 -4.32
CA ASN A 158 24.60 15.77 -4.81
C ASN A 158 23.12 15.46 -5.09
N VAL A 159 22.30 16.45 -5.43
CA VAL A 159 20.92 16.18 -5.87
C VAL A 159 20.89 15.49 -7.23
N GLY A 160 19.88 14.66 -7.45
CA GLY A 160 19.75 13.89 -8.69
C GLY A 160 18.37 13.28 -8.88
N PRO A 161 18.23 12.33 -9.83
CA PRO A 161 16.99 11.60 -10.03
C PRO A 161 16.54 10.86 -8.77
N THR A 162 15.22 10.73 -8.60
CA THR A 162 14.64 9.96 -7.49
C THR A 162 15.02 8.47 -7.58
N SER A 163 14.96 7.77 -6.45
CA SER A 163 15.27 6.35 -6.32
C SER A 163 14.22 5.64 -5.46
N ARG A 164 14.29 4.30 -5.41
CA ARG A 164 13.47 3.52 -4.46
C ARG A 164 13.70 3.94 -3.02
N ARG A 165 14.92 4.37 -2.66
CA ARG A 165 15.28 4.86 -1.32
C ARG A 165 14.58 6.18 -0.98
N THR A 166 14.58 7.16 -1.88
CA THR A 166 13.96 8.47 -1.60
C THR A 166 12.44 8.35 -1.51
N CYS A 167 11.80 7.58 -2.40
CA CYS A 167 10.37 7.25 -2.29
C CYS A 167 10.07 6.46 -0.99
N GLY A 168 10.91 5.47 -0.72
CA GLY A 168 10.83 4.58 0.43
C GLY A 168 10.97 5.28 1.78
N SER A 169 11.63 6.43 1.83
CA SER A 169 11.76 7.24 3.05
C SER A 169 10.42 7.58 3.70
N CYS A 170 9.34 7.61 2.91
CA CYS A 170 7.97 7.75 3.40
C CYS A 170 7.15 6.47 3.19
N HIS A 171 7.27 5.83 2.02
CA HIS A 171 6.39 4.74 1.61
C HIS A 171 6.68 3.40 2.31
N PHE A 172 7.93 3.14 2.72
CA PHE A 172 8.31 1.92 3.44
C PHE A 172 8.06 2.01 4.95
N LEU A 173 7.93 3.24 5.47
CA LEU A 173 7.86 3.55 6.91
C LEU A 173 6.47 3.99 7.38
N GLY A 174 5.49 3.99 6.48
CA GLY A 174 4.14 4.47 6.77
C GLY A 174 3.50 3.67 7.91
N GLY A 175 2.86 4.37 8.86
CA GLY A 175 2.25 3.74 10.05
C GLY A 175 3.18 3.62 11.27
N GLY A 176 4.41 4.16 11.17
CA GLY A 176 5.31 4.35 12.30
C GLY A 176 6.39 3.29 12.47
N GLY A 177 6.72 2.61 11.37
CA GLY A 177 7.75 1.59 11.31
C GLY A 177 7.82 0.98 9.92
N ILE A 178 8.88 0.19 9.67
CA ILE A 178 9.07 -0.54 8.42
C ILE A 178 7.90 -1.51 8.23
N ASN A 179 7.34 -1.53 7.01
CA ASN A 179 6.28 -2.43 6.56
C ASN A 179 5.01 -2.48 7.43
N VAL A 180 4.78 -1.54 8.35
CA VAL A 180 3.58 -1.53 9.22
C VAL A 180 2.29 -1.55 8.39
N LYS A 181 2.26 -0.75 7.32
CA LYS A 181 1.01 -0.34 6.67
C LYS A 181 0.65 -1.14 5.41
N HIS A 182 1.42 -1.04 4.33
CA HIS A 182 1.05 -1.62 3.03
C HIS A 182 1.22 -3.14 2.98
N GLY A 183 2.30 -3.68 3.57
CA GLY A 183 2.62 -5.10 3.53
C GLY A 183 3.45 -5.51 2.31
N ASP A 184 3.31 -4.82 1.18
CA ASP A 184 4.05 -5.04 -0.07
C ASP A 184 5.12 -3.96 -0.34
N LEU A 185 5.38 -3.07 0.61
CA LEU A 185 6.34 -1.98 0.49
C LEU A 185 7.18 -1.83 1.76
N ASP A 186 8.45 -2.26 1.69
CA ASP A 186 9.39 -2.18 2.80
C ASP A 186 10.83 -1.88 2.34
N SER A 187 11.75 -1.70 3.30
CA SER A 187 13.14 -1.30 3.05
C SER A 187 13.96 -2.27 2.20
N SER A 188 13.63 -3.55 2.17
CA SER A 188 14.27 -4.55 1.29
C SER A 188 14.13 -4.19 -0.19
N LEU A 189 13.09 -3.44 -0.58
CA LEU A 189 12.89 -2.93 -1.94
C LEU A 189 13.85 -1.79 -2.32
N THR A 190 14.74 -1.34 -1.44
CA THR A 190 15.83 -0.45 -1.86
C THR A 190 16.80 -1.14 -2.82
N ARG A 191 17.12 -2.42 -2.56
CA ARG A 191 17.94 -3.29 -3.41
C ARG A 191 17.41 -4.73 -3.31
N PRO A 192 16.24 -5.03 -3.90
CA PRO A 192 15.62 -6.33 -3.80
C PRO A 192 16.32 -7.35 -4.70
N SER A 193 16.17 -8.64 -4.40
CA SER A 193 16.49 -9.72 -5.33
C SER A 193 15.33 -9.94 -6.32
N TYR A 194 15.62 -10.68 -7.40
CA TYR A 194 14.61 -11.16 -8.36
C TYR A 194 13.43 -11.87 -7.70
N ASP A 195 13.71 -12.70 -6.68
CA ASP A 195 12.69 -13.43 -5.94
C ASP A 195 11.71 -12.54 -5.17
N LEU A 196 12.16 -11.37 -4.73
CA LEU A 196 11.34 -10.44 -3.97
C LEU A 196 10.46 -9.57 -4.88
N ASP A 197 11.04 -8.96 -5.91
CA ASP A 197 10.29 -8.22 -6.93
C ASP A 197 11.03 -8.24 -8.27
N VAL A 198 10.45 -8.91 -9.27
CA VAL A 198 11.09 -9.11 -10.58
C VAL A 198 11.31 -7.82 -11.37
N HIS A 199 10.55 -6.75 -11.09
CA HIS A 199 10.69 -5.48 -11.78
C HIS A 199 11.76 -4.60 -11.12
N MET A 200 11.80 -4.61 -9.79
CA MET A 200 12.72 -3.79 -9.00
C MET A 200 14.06 -4.48 -8.69
N ASP A 201 14.21 -5.76 -9.05
CA ASP A 201 15.43 -6.56 -8.91
C ASP A 201 16.69 -5.74 -9.21
N ALA A 202 17.56 -5.59 -8.21
CA ALA A 202 18.70 -4.70 -8.27
C ALA A 202 19.73 -5.11 -9.34
N ASP A 203 19.82 -6.41 -9.63
CA ASP A 203 20.76 -6.98 -10.58
C ASP A 203 20.10 -7.29 -11.95
N GLY A 204 18.78 -7.12 -12.04
CA GLY A 204 17.97 -7.32 -13.25
C GLY A 204 17.50 -6.00 -13.86
N LEU A 205 16.17 -5.88 -14.08
CA LEU A 205 15.55 -4.69 -14.68
C LEU A 205 15.77 -3.41 -13.85
N ASN A 206 15.93 -3.56 -12.54
CA ASN A 206 16.29 -2.50 -11.59
C ASN A 206 15.41 -1.25 -11.70
N PHE A 207 14.10 -1.43 -11.88
CA PHE A 207 13.17 -0.30 -12.01
C PHE A 207 13.14 0.57 -10.75
N THR A 208 13.20 1.90 -10.93
CA THR A 208 12.82 2.82 -9.86
C THR A 208 11.30 2.94 -9.81
N CYS A 209 10.77 3.53 -8.73
CA CYS A 209 9.33 3.73 -8.60
C CYS A 209 8.75 4.50 -9.80
N THR A 210 9.49 5.49 -10.32
CA THR A 210 9.08 6.34 -11.44
C THR A 210 9.14 5.65 -12.81
N SER A 211 9.72 4.44 -12.90
CA SER A 211 9.63 3.62 -14.13
C SER A 211 8.17 3.23 -14.42
N CYS A 212 7.39 2.89 -13.38
CA CYS A 212 5.96 2.57 -13.49
C CYS A 212 5.08 3.76 -13.09
N HIS A 213 5.41 4.43 -11.99
CA HIS A 213 4.77 5.67 -11.54
C HIS A 213 5.29 6.86 -12.35
N SER A 214 4.99 6.84 -13.66
CA SER A 214 5.36 7.89 -14.60
C SER A 214 4.99 9.24 -14.02
N THR A 215 5.94 10.17 -14.04
CA THR A 215 5.77 11.52 -13.50
C THR A 215 5.82 12.51 -14.65
N ASP A 216 4.83 13.39 -14.70
CA ASP A 216 4.82 14.55 -15.59
C ASP A 216 4.47 15.79 -14.77
N GLN A 217 5.18 16.90 -14.96
CA GLN A 217 5.01 18.12 -14.17
C GLN A 217 4.95 17.85 -12.65
N HIS A 218 5.86 17.01 -12.14
CA HIS A 218 5.89 16.53 -10.73
C HIS A 218 4.62 15.79 -10.25
N ALA A 219 3.63 15.56 -11.11
CA ALA A 219 2.45 14.76 -10.81
C ALA A 219 2.77 13.28 -11.00
N VAL A 220 3.05 12.61 -9.87
CA VAL A 220 3.27 11.17 -9.82
C VAL A 220 1.95 10.43 -10.02
N ARG A 221 1.90 9.55 -11.02
CA ARG A 221 0.70 8.73 -11.33
C ARG A 221 0.55 7.53 -10.40
N GLY A 222 -0.65 6.96 -10.40
CA GLY A 222 -1.06 5.90 -9.48
C GLY A 222 -1.79 6.48 -8.25
N SER A 223 -2.87 5.82 -7.84
CA SER A 223 -3.67 6.27 -6.69
C SER A 223 -4.48 5.13 -6.12
N ARG A 224 -4.25 4.78 -4.86
CA ARG A 224 -5.10 3.81 -4.15
C ARG A 224 -6.58 4.23 -4.02
N TYR A 225 -6.89 5.51 -4.20
CA TYR A 225 -8.26 6.03 -4.11
C TYR A 225 -9.06 5.83 -5.40
N GLU A 226 -8.37 5.97 -6.53
CA GLU A 226 -8.95 5.92 -7.87
C GLU A 226 -7.81 5.52 -8.80
N ASN A 227 -7.67 4.21 -9.04
CA ASN A 227 -6.67 3.75 -9.99
C ASN A 227 -7.17 4.10 -11.40
N GLU A 228 -6.50 5.04 -12.06
CA GLU A 228 -6.81 5.42 -13.45
C GLU A 228 -6.82 4.15 -14.32
N ILE A 229 -7.99 3.87 -14.88
CA ILE A 229 -8.33 2.73 -15.75
C ILE A 229 -7.33 2.70 -16.91
N ASN A 230 -6.34 1.82 -16.87
CA ASN A 230 -5.49 1.48 -18.03
C ASN A 230 -5.04 0.02 -17.98
N ASP A 231 -5.84 -0.87 -17.38
CA ASP A 231 -5.76 -2.27 -17.81
C ASP A 231 -6.42 -2.44 -19.18
N ILE A 232 -7.18 -1.45 -19.64
CA ILE A 232 -7.88 -1.42 -20.92
C ILE A 232 -7.19 -0.40 -21.80
N GLY A 233 -6.58 -0.85 -22.89
CA GLY A 233 -5.86 0.02 -23.84
C GLY A 233 -4.52 -0.52 -24.34
N GLY A 234 -4.16 -1.75 -23.96
CA GLY A 234 -2.98 -2.44 -24.47
C GLY A 234 -1.65 -1.81 -24.06
N ARG A 235 -0.58 -2.23 -24.74
CA ARG A 235 0.79 -1.78 -24.46
C ARG A 235 0.94 -0.30 -24.78
N THR A 236 1.63 0.44 -23.91
CA THR A 236 1.91 1.87 -24.15
C THR A 236 2.80 2.05 -25.38
N ILE A 237 2.40 2.97 -26.27
CA ILE A 237 3.14 3.32 -27.48
C ILE A 237 4.24 4.36 -27.12
N PRO A 238 5.53 4.10 -27.44
CA PRO A 238 6.59 5.10 -27.28
C PRO A 238 6.26 6.41 -28.02
N GLY A 239 6.60 7.56 -27.43
CA GLY A 239 6.40 8.88 -28.06
C GLY A 239 5.05 9.56 -27.78
N LYS A 240 4.03 8.86 -27.26
CA LYS A 240 2.83 9.53 -26.72
C LYS A 240 3.17 10.18 -25.37
N ALA A 241 3.19 11.52 -25.36
CA ALA A 241 3.18 12.30 -24.13
C ALA A 241 2.02 11.79 -23.26
N ALA A 242 2.32 11.39 -22.03
CA ALA A 242 1.42 10.71 -21.10
C ALA A 242 1.22 9.18 -21.25
N ALA A 243 2.16 8.39 -21.80
CA ALA A 243 2.13 6.93 -21.65
C ALA A 243 1.93 6.52 -20.16
N ARG A 244 0.72 6.06 -19.81
CA ARG A 244 0.34 5.65 -18.46
C ARG A 244 0.88 4.25 -18.23
N ARG A 245 1.98 4.12 -17.47
CA ARG A 245 2.71 2.86 -17.26
C ARG A 245 2.47 2.21 -15.89
N SER A 246 1.43 2.63 -15.18
CA SER A 246 1.15 2.18 -13.81
C SER A 246 0.29 0.91 -13.72
N SER A 247 0.04 0.21 -14.84
CA SER A 247 -0.65 -1.08 -14.87
C SER A 247 0.25 -2.16 -15.50
N CYS A 248 -0.08 -3.43 -15.23
CA CYS A 248 0.60 -4.56 -15.85
C CYS A 248 0.39 -4.56 -17.38
N ALA A 249 -0.84 -4.28 -17.82
CA ALA A 249 -1.21 -4.30 -19.24
C ALA A 249 -0.46 -3.25 -20.06
N SER A 250 -0.07 -2.12 -19.46
CA SER A 250 0.73 -1.09 -20.12
C SER A 250 2.06 -1.59 -20.69
N CYS A 251 2.63 -2.66 -20.14
CA CYS A 251 3.87 -3.28 -20.62
C CYS A 251 3.64 -4.66 -21.21
N HIS A 252 2.78 -5.47 -20.59
CA HIS A 252 2.59 -6.88 -20.98
C HIS A 252 1.46 -7.07 -22.01
N GLY A 253 0.49 -6.16 -22.06
CA GLY A 253 -0.79 -6.36 -22.73
C GLY A 253 -1.80 -7.07 -21.83
N GLU A 254 -3.04 -7.22 -22.31
CA GLU A 254 -4.13 -7.84 -21.53
C GLU A 254 -4.10 -9.37 -21.54
N ARG A 255 -3.53 -9.97 -22.59
CA ARG A 255 -3.44 -11.43 -22.77
C ARG A 255 -1.98 -11.86 -22.99
N PRO A 256 -1.10 -11.73 -21.97
CA PRO A 256 0.34 -11.94 -22.17
C PRO A 256 0.78 -13.41 -22.07
N MET A 257 -0.08 -14.34 -21.65
CA MET A 257 0.30 -15.73 -21.45
C MET A 257 0.30 -16.51 -22.77
N LYS A 258 1.16 -17.53 -22.87
CA LYS A 258 1.13 -18.49 -23.98
C LYS A 258 -0.09 -19.43 -23.94
N ASN A 259 -0.64 -19.64 -22.74
CA ASN A 259 -1.82 -20.48 -22.53
C ASN A 259 -3.08 -19.63 -22.60
N ASP A 260 -3.95 -19.91 -23.58
CA ASP A 260 -5.18 -19.15 -23.78
C ASP A 260 -6.16 -19.23 -22.61
N LYS A 261 -6.20 -20.37 -21.91
CA LYS A 261 -7.04 -20.49 -20.72
C LYS A 261 -6.58 -19.55 -19.61
N LEU A 262 -5.27 -19.35 -19.42
CA LEU A 262 -4.77 -18.33 -18.50
C LEU A 262 -5.13 -16.93 -18.99
N ASN A 263 -5.07 -16.67 -20.30
CA ASN A 263 -5.49 -15.37 -20.85
C ASN A 263 -6.96 -15.07 -20.55
N ASP A 264 -7.85 -16.06 -20.60
CA ASP A 264 -9.26 -15.89 -20.25
C ASP A 264 -9.48 -15.53 -18.77
N HIS A 265 -8.57 -15.92 -17.87
CA HIS A 265 -8.68 -15.50 -16.47
C HIS A 265 -8.54 -13.99 -16.31
N THR A 266 -7.82 -13.30 -17.19
CA THR A 266 -7.58 -11.85 -17.08
C THR A 266 -8.87 -11.02 -17.20
N ASP A 267 -9.95 -11.61 -17.73
CA ASP A 267 -11.27 -11.00 -17.79
C ASP A 267 -11.84 -10.75 -16.39
N LYS A 268 -11.52 -11.63 -15.43
CA LYS A 268 -12.10 -11.62 -14.09
C LYS A 268 -11.09 -11.66 -12.95
N VAL A 269 -9.81 -11.92 -13.21
CA VAL A 269 -8.73 -12.04 -12.23
C VAL A 269 -7.66 -11.00 -12.54
N ALA A 270 -7.33 -10.16 -11.57
CA ALA A 270 -6.26 -9.18 -11.74
C ALA A 270 -4.89 -9.89 -11.78
N CYS A 271 -3.94 -9.38 -12.57
CA CYS A 271 -2.59 -9.95 -12.68
C CYS A 271 -1.93 -10.12 -11.29
N GLN A 272 -2.12 -9.13 -10.42
CA GLN A 272 -1.62 -9.11 -9.05
C GLN A 272 -2.10 -10.32 -8.23
N THR A 273 -3.32 -10.81 -8.47
CA THR A 273 -3.88 -11.95 -7.73
C THR A 273 -3.02 -13.19 -7.91
N CYS A 274 -2.57 -13.45 -9.15
CA CYS A 274 -1.74 -14.63 -9.46
C CYS A 274 -0.26 -14.38 -9.17
N HIS A 275 0.22 -13.17 -9.44
CA HIS A 275 1.66 -12.88 -9.42
C HIS A 275 2.20 -12.29 -8.10
N ILE A 276 1.34 -12.07 -7.10
CA ILE A 276 1.75 -11.65 -5.75
C ILE A 276 1.18 -12.67 -4.75
N PRO A 277 1.79 -13.86 -4.63
CA PRO A 277 1.24 -14.97 -3.83
C PRO A 277 1.24 -14.69 -2.33
N SER A 278 2.19 -13.88 -1.85
CA SER A 278 2.20 -13.36 -0.49
C SER A 278 2.89 -12.00 -0.38
N ILE A 279 2.53 -11.26 0.67
CA ILE A 279 3.11 -9.98 1.07
C ILE A 279 4.02 -10.16 2.29
N ALA A 280 4.75 -9.11 2.68
CA ALA A 280 5.70 -9.14 3.78
C ALA A 280 6.77 -10.24 3.61
N ARG A 281 7.25 -10.38 2.37
CA ARG A 281 8.26 -11.38 1.96
C ARG A 281 9.71 -10.88 2.10
N GLY A 282 9.91 -9.59 2.33
CA GLY A 282 11.23 -8.95 2.44
C GLY A 282 11.95 -9.14 3.78
N GLY A 283 11.52 -10.10 4.62
CA GLY A 283 12.04 -10.29 5.97
C GLY A 283 11.55 -9.26 7.01
N HIS A 284 10.51 -8.49 6.66
CA HIS A 284 9.90 -7.50 7.54
C HIS A 284 8.41 -7.79 7.71
N ALA A 285 8.00 -8.11 8.94
CA ALA A 285 6.61 -8.35 9.27
C ALA A 285 5.73 -7.11 9.03
N THR A 286 4.48 -7.34 8.66
CA THR A 286 3.46 -6.28 8.54
C THR A 286 2.44 -6.38 9.67
N LYS A 287 1.93 -5.24 10.13
CA LYS A 287 0.94 -5.19 11.20
C LYS A 287 -0.43 -5.58 10.64
N MET A 288 -0.99 -6.68 11.14
CA MET A 288 -2.28 -7.24 10.72
C MET A 288 -3.43 -6.78 11.61
N ARG A 289 -3.16 -6.54 12.90
CA ARG A 289 -4.13 -5.99 13.84
C ARG A 289 -3.50 -4.92 14.73
N TRP A 290 -4.26 -3.87 15.06
CA TRP A 290 -3.89 -2.87 16.06
C TRP A 290 -5.07 -2.55 17.00
N ASP A 291 -4.98 -2.97 18.26
CA ASP A 291 -6.01 -2.75 19.27
C ASP A 291 -5.62 -1.62 20.22
N TRP A 292 -6.21 -0.44 20.01
CA TRP A 292 -6.03 0.73 20.87
C TRP A 292 -6.82 0.65 22.17
N SER A 293 -7.80 -0.26 22.30
CA SER A 293 -8.61 -0.35 23.52
C SER A 293 -7.83 -0.86 24.73
N THR A 294 -6.71 -1.52 24.48
CA THR A 294 -5.85 -2.08 25.53
C THR A 294 -4.71 -1.15 25.95
N SER A 295 -4.57 0.02 25.30
CA SER A 295 -3.55 1.00 25.66
C SER A 295 -3.81 1.61 27.04
N GLY A 296 -2.77 2.19 27.62
CA GLY A 296 -2.83 2.85 28.93
C GLY A 296 -2.36 1.99 30.10
N LYS A 297 -2.04 0.69 29.92
CA LYS A 297 -1.49 -0.13 31.02
C LYS A 297 -0.06 0.30 31.32
N LEU A 298 0.23 0.48 32.60
CA LEU A 298 1.55 0.79 33.15
C LEU A 298 2.14 -0.45 33.80
N ASP A 299 3.45 -0.46 34.02
CA ASP A 299 4.11 -1.51 34.80
C ASP A 299 3.81 -1.38 36.30
N ALA A 300 4.36 -2.29 37.12
CA ALA A 300 4.20 -2.27 38.57
C ALA A 300 4.72 -0.98 39.25
N ASN A 301 5.58 -0.21 38.58
CA ASN A 301 6.14 1.05 39.07
C ASN A 301 5.43 2.27 38.49
N GLY A 302 4.29 2.09 37.81
CA GLY A 302 3.55 3.17 37.17
C GLY A 302 4.24 3.77 35.93
N LYS A 303 5.17 3.06 35.30
CA LYS A 303 5.90 3.53 34.11
C LYS A 303 5.35 2.92 32.82
N PRO A 304 5.40 3.66 31.69
CA PRO A 304 5.09 3.10 30.38
C PRO A 304 6.07 1.97 30.02
N PHE A 305 5.56 0.91 29.38
CA PHE A 305 6.35 -0.23 28.95
C PHE A 305 5.95 -0.70 27.54
N LEU A 306 6.78 -1.59 26.98
CA LEU A 306 6.52 -2.27 25.71
C LEU A 306 6.77 -3.77 25.86
N LYS A 307 6.17 -4.57 24.98
CA LYS A 307 6.44 -6.00 24.83
C LYS A 307 6.78 -6.29 23.38
N LYS A 308 7.71 -7.22 23.16
CA LYS A 308 8.13 -7.67 21.84
C LYS A 308 7.92 -9.17 21.68
N ASP A 309 7.70 -9.60 20.45
CA ASP A 309 7.81 -11.02 20.09
C ASP A 309 9.28 -11.46 19.94
N LYS A 310 9.51 -12.74 19.64
CA LYS A 310 10.85 -13.32 19.42
C LYS A 310 11.61 -12.69 18.24
N LYS A 311 10.91 -12.05 17.31
CA LYS A 311 11.48 -11.38 16.13
C LYS A 311 11.72 -9.88 16.36
N GLY A 312 11.42 -9.37 17.56
CA GLY A 312 11.61 -7.97 17.93
C GLY A 312 10.46 -7.05 17.53
N ASN A 313 9.35 -7.56 16.99
CA ASN A 313 8.18 -6.73 16.68
C ASN A 313 7.49 -6.32 17.98
N VAL A 314 7.12 -5.04 18.09
CA VAL A 314 6.39 -4.54 19.26
C VAL A 314 4.94 -5.02 19.20
N ILE A 315 4.59 -5.96 20.08
CA ILE A 315 3.26 -6.57 20.19
C ILE A 315 2.37 -5.85 21.21
N TYR A 316 2.95 -5.01 22.07
CA TYR A 316 2.23 -4.11 22.96
C TYR A 316 3.07 -2.88 23.28
N SER A 317 2.45 -1.70 23.39
CA SER A 317 3.04 -0.58 24.16
C SER A 317 1.96 0.20 24.89
N THR A 318 2.30 0.80 26.04
CA THR A 318 1.37 1.63 26.82
C THR A 318 0.69 2.70 25.98
N GLN A 319 1.40 3.34 25.06
CA GLN A 319 0.85 4.42 24.25
C GLN A 319 -0.04 3.95 23.09
N LYS A 320 0.10 2.68 22.65
CA LYS A 320 -0.48 2.21 21.38
C LYS A 320 -1.39 0.99 21.53
N GLY A 321 -1.35 0.29 22.66
CA GLY A 321 -2.09 -0.95 22.88
C GLY A 321 -1.45 -2.14 22.17
N ASP A 322 -2.23 -3.18 21.96
CA ASP A 322 -1.77 -4.46 21.40
C ASP A 322 -1.67 -4.42 19.87
N SER A 323 -0.75 -5.21 19.32
CA SER A 323 -0.53 -5.33 17.88
C SER A 323 -0.20 -6.78 17.50
N VAL A 324 -0.73 -7.22 16.35
CA VAL A 324 -0.42 -8.53 15.76
C VAL A 324 0.33 -8.33 14.45
N TRP A 325 1.39 -9.10 14.26
CA TRP A 325 2.30 -9.00 13.13
C TRP A 325 2.39 -10.33 12.40
N ALA A 326 2.64 -10.29 11.09
CA ALA A 326 2.85 -11.48 10.29
C ALA A 326 3.79 -11.22 9.11
N GLU A 327 4.49 -12.27 8.68
CA GLU A 327 5.34 -12.32 7.48
C GLU A 327 4.77 -13.33 6.49
N ASN A 328 5.12 -13.21 5.21
CA ASN A 328 4.66 -14.11 4.14
C ASN A 328 3.14 -14.29 4.14
N VAL A 329 2.41 -13.18 4.31
CA VAL A 329 0.96 -13.17 4.48
C VAL A 329 0.28 -13.39 3.13
N VAL A 330 -0.65 -14.34 3.09
CA VAL A 330 -1.55 -14.54 1.96
C VAL A 330 -2.52 -13.35 1.88
N PRO A 331 -2.65 -12.64 0.76
CA PRO A 331 -3.62 -11.56 0.62
C PRO A 331 -5.05 -12.09 0.71
N ASP A 332 -5.96 -11.24 1.17
CA ASP A 332 -7.39 -11.45 0.96
C ASP A 332 -7.75 -11.11 -0.49
N TYR A 333 -8.75 -11.77 -1.06
CA TYR A 333 -9.21 -11.52 -2.43
C TYR A 333 -10.62 -10.95 -2.42
N ILE A 334 -10.84 -9.93 -3.24
CA ILE A 334 -12.13 -9.24 -3.35
C ILE A 334 -12.47 -8.92 -4.81
N TRP A 335 -13.76 -8.78 -5.12
CA TRP A 335 -14.15 -8.09 -6.35
C TRP A 335 -13.82 -6.60 -6.25
N SER A 336 -13.17 -6.06 -7.27
CA SER A 336 -12.82 -4.64 -7.32
C SER A 336 -12.96 -4.08 -8.74
N ASP A 337 -13.78 -3.04 -8.88
CA ASP A 337 -13.80 -2.11 -10.03
C ASP A 337 -12.84 -0.92 -9.83
N ARG A 338 -11.99 -1.00 -8.79
CA ARG A 338 -10.96 -0.02 -8.39
C ARG A 338 -11.48 1.30 -7.86
N THR A 339 -12.79 1.42 -7.62
CA THR A 339 -13.40 2.53 -6.90
C THR A 339 -13.35 2.22 -5.41
N ALA A 340 -12.76 3.10 -4.61
CA ALA A 340 -12.71 2.93 -3.16
C ALA A 340 -13.58 3.99 -2.48
N LYS A 341 -14.60 3.54 -1.74
CA LYS A 341 -15.41 4.39 -0.87
C LYS A 341 -14.85 4.36 0.54
N TYR A 342 -14.81 5.50 1.22
CA TYR A 342 -14.30 5.62 2.59
C TYR A 342 -15.40 6.03 3.57
N THR A 343 -15.29 5.56 4.81
CA THR A 343 -16.01 6.11 5.97
C THR A 343 -15.23 7.31 6.49
N LEU A 344 -15.84 8.50 6.47
CA LEU A 344 -15.24 9.77 6.87
C LEU A 344 -15.68 10.17 8.29
N LEU A 345 -14.98 11.15 8.91
CA LEU A 345 -15.26 11.61 10.29
C LEU A 345 -16.72 12.03 10.55
N GLY A 346 -17.45 12.47 9.53
CA GLY A 346 -18.84 12.90 9.65
C GLY A 346 -19.87 11.77 9.56
N ASP A 347 -19.46 10.59 9.10
CA ASP A 347 -20.37 9.50 8.77
C ASP A 347 -20.79 8.76 10.04
N LYS A 348 -22.06 8.39 10.12
CA LYS A 348 -22.55 7.50 11.18
C LYS A 348 -22.03 6.08 10.96
N ILE A 349 -21.71 5.41 12.05
CA ILE A 349 -21.26 4.01 12.06
C ILE A 349 -22.23 3.16 12.90
N ASP A 350 -22.22 1.85 12.66
CA ASP A 350 -22.88 0.86 13.51
C ASP A 350 -21.80 0.18 14.38
N PRO A 351 -21.68 0.51 15.68
CA PRO A 351 -20.62 -0.02 16.53
C PRO A 351 -20.83 -1.48 16.95
N SER A 352 -21.99 -2.09 16.63
CA SER A 352 -22.24 -3.52 16.88
C SER A 352 -21.55 -4.43 15.86
N LYS A 353 -21.05 -3.87 14.76
CA LYS A 353 -20.37 -4.57 13.66
C LYS A 353 -18.95 -4.05 13.48
N THR A 354 -18.13 -4.81 12.75
CA THR A 354 -16.85 -4.30 12.27
C THR A 354 -17.08 -3.19 11.25
N VAL A 355 -16.58 -2.00 11.55
CA VAL A 355 -16.72 -0.81 10.70
C VAL A 355 -15.67 -0.85 9.61
N ALA A 356 -16.12 -0.93 8.36
CA ALA A 356 -15.26 -0.77 7.21
C ALA A 356 -14.81 0.71 7.10
N ILE A 357 -13.51 0.96 7.27
CA ILE A 357 -12.89 2.26 7.00
C ILE A 357 -12.94 2.57 5.51
N ASN A 358 -12.81 1.54 4.68
CA ASN A 358 -13.05 1.62 3.25
C ASN A 358 -13.64 0.33 2.69
N THR A 359 -14.32 0.48 1.57
CA THR A 359 -14.84 -0.62 0.77
C THR A 359 -14.43 -0.39 -0.68
N PHE A 360 -13.88 -1.43 -1.30
CA PHE A 360 -13.69 -1.44 -2.74
C PHE A 360 -14.99 -1.88 -3.39
N MET A 361 -15.49 -1.07 -4.32
CA MET A 361 -16.67 -1.39 -5.09
C MET A 361 -16.31 -2.44 -6.14
N GLY A 362 -17.29 -3.23 -6.58
CA GLY A 362 -17.10 -4.23 -7.63
C GLY A 362 -17.94 -5.47 -7.35
N SER A 363 -18.20 -6.26 -8.38
CA SER A 363 -19.01 -7.48 -8.29
C SER A 363 -18.82 -8.34 -9.54
N ALA A 364 -19.18 -9.63 -9.47
CA ALA A 364 -18.97 -10.58 -10.54
C ALA A 364 -19.63 -10.19 -11.88
N ASP A 365 -20.78 -9.52 -11.82
CA ASP A 365 -21.61 -9.09 -12.95
C ASP A 365 -21.07 -7.84 -13.66
N LYS A 366 -20.22 -7.05 -13.01
CA LYS A 366 -19.67 -5.82 -13.60
C LYS A 366 -18.47 -6.14 -14.50
N SER A 367 -18.48 -5.58 -15.71
CA SER A 367 -17.44 -5.82 -16.73
C SER A 367 -16.05 -5.35 -16.31
N LEU A 368 -15.95 -4.26 -15.56
CA LEU A 368 -14.66 -3.71 -15.08
C LEU A 368 -14.17 -4.33 -13.76
N SER A 369 -14.95 -5.21 -13.14
CA SER A 369 -14.58 -5.81 -11.86
C SER A 369 -13.66 -7.01 -12.06
N ARG A 370 -12.54 -7.00 -11.32
CA ARG A 370 -11.60 -8.12 -11.26
C ARG A 370 -11.37 -8.52 -9.80
N ILE A 371 -11.21 -9.82 -9.58
CA ILE A 371 -10.74 -10.39 -8.33
C ILE A 371 -9.32 -9.88 -8.09
N SER A 372 -9.14 -9.09 -7.04
CA SER A 372 -7.92 -8.35 -6.76
C SER A 372 -7.42 -8.65 -5.34
N PRO A 373 -6.09 -8.73 -5.12
CA PRO A 373 -5.54 -8.98 -3.80
C PRO A 373 -5.51 -7.69 -2.98
N VAL A 374 -5.87 -7.82 -1.70
CA VAL A 374 -5.80 -6.74 -0.72
C VAL A 374 -5.18 -7.25 0.57
N LYS A 375 -4.43 -6.39 1.25
CA LYS A 375 -4.12 -6.57 2.66
C LYS A 375 -5.29 -6.05 3.48
N LYS A 376 -5.85 -6.92 4.31
CA LYS A 376 -6.86 -6.56 5.32
C LYS A 376 -6.16 -6.17 6.63
N SER A 377 -6.22 -4.89 6.98
CA SER A 377 -5.77 -4.38 8.28
C SER A 377 -6.95 -4.29 9.22
N ARG A 378 -6.89 -4.99 10.36
CA ARG A 378 -7.91 -4.90 11.41
C ARG A 378 -7.46 -3.98 12.53
N GLY A 379 -8.40 -3.42 13.27
CA GLY A 379 -8.08 -2.65 14.45
C GLY A 379 -9.26 -2.52 15.39
N LYS A 380 -9.01 -1.96 16.56
CA LYS A 380 -10.04 -1.53 17.49
C LYS A 380 -9.67 -0.15 17.98
N GLN A 381 -10.43 0.86 17.60
CA GLN A 381 -10.07 2.28 17.77
C GLN A 381 -11.19 3.04 18.49
N PRO A 382 -10.86 4.16 19.15
CA PRO A 382 -11.88 4.96 19.80
C PRO A 382 -12.89 5.51 18.77
N TYR A 383 -14.11 5.70 19.24
CA TYR A 383 -15.17 6.40 18.51
C TYR A 383 -16.01 7.23 19.50
N ASP A 384 -16.80 8.17 18.97
CA ASP A 384 -17.75 8.95 19.75
C ASP A 384 -19.01 8.11 19.99
N ALA A 385 -19.14 7.59 21.20
CA ALA A 385 -20.24 6.70 21.59
C ALA A 385 -21.59 7.42 21.75
N GLY A 386 -21.60 8.74 21.91
CA GLY A 386 -22.83 9.52 21.93
C GLY A 386 -23.38 9.77 20.52
N ASN A 387 -22.50 9.92 19.54
CA ASN A 387 -22.88 10.26 18.16
C ASN A 387 -22.79 9.10 17.16
N ASN A 388 -22.20 7.97 17.56
CA ASN A 388 -21.86 6.84 16.70
C ASN A 388 -21.07 7.30 15.45
N ARG A 389 -19.92 7.95 15.69
CA ARG A 389 -19.00 8.40 14.63
C ARG A 389 -17.56 8.09 15.00
N LEU A 390 -16.73 7.83 13.99
CA LEU A 390 -15.28 7.76 14.19
C LEU A 390 -14.73 9.13 14.63
N VAL A 391 -13.61 9.13 15.36
CA VAL A 391 -13.04 10.35 15.93
C VAL A 391 -11.63 10.64 15.44
N ALA A 392 -11.30 11.93 15.40
CA ALA A 392 -9.93 12.40 15.34
C ALA A 392 -9.37 12.50 16.76
N VAL A 393 -8.14 12.02 16.95
CA VAL A 393 -7.49 11.95 18.28
C VAL A 393 -6.20 12.76 18.25
N ASN A 394 -5.99 13.62 19.24
CA ASN A 394 -4.68 14.23 19.48
C ASN A 394 -3.76 13.21 20.15
N LEU A 395 -2.91 12.54 19.37
CA LEU A 395 -1.99 11.51 19.87
C LEU A 395 -0.69 12.12 20.39
N PHE A 396 -0.27 13.24 19.81
CA PHE A 396 1.09 13.75 19.95
C PHE A 396 1.15 15.23 20.37
N ALA A 397 2.14 15.55 21.21
CA ALA A 397 2.51 16.93 21.53
C ALA A 397 3.96 17.22 21.07
N LEU A 398 4.09 18.26 20.24
CA LEU A 398 5.36 18.82 19.75
C LEU A 398 6.33 19.08 20.91
N HIS A 399 7.44 18.31 20.99
CA HIS A 399 8.53 18.48 21.96
C HIS A 399 8.19 18.07 23.42
N ARG A 400 9.04 17.31 24.14
CA ARG A 400 8.91 16.93 25.58
C ARG A 400 8.44 18.10 26.50
N PHE A 401 9.02 19.28 26.30
CA PHE A 401 8.65 20.70 26.56
C PHE A 401 7.21 21.24 26.39
N ALA A 402 6.40 20.71 25.46
CA ALA A 402 5.13 21.34 25.10
C ALA A 402 4.18 21.40 26.29
N LYS A 403 3.54 22.56 26.45
CA LYS A 403 2.42 22.77 27.38
C LYS A 403 1.15 22.02 26.98
N ASP A 404 1.14 21.36 25.82
CA ASP A 404 -0.02 20.57 25.40
C ASP A 404 -0.14 19.31 26.26
N LYS A 405 -1.02 19.41 27.26
CA LYS A 405 -1.39 18.34 28.20
C LYS A 405 -2.55 17.48 27.67
N SER A 406 -2.99 17.68 26.43
CA SER A 406 -4.11 16.93 25.83
C SER A 406 -3.70 15.71 25.01
N ALA A 407 -2.43 15.60 24.61
CA ALA A 407 -1.96 14.49 23.79
C ALA A 407 -2.02 13.14 24.53
N TYR A 408 -2.66 12.14 23.90
CA TYR A 408 -2.89 10.82 24.49
C TYR A 408 -1.60 10.15 24.98
N TRP A 409 -0.52 10.20 24.18
CA TRP A 409 0.75 9.55 24.54
C TRP A 409 1.48 10.14 25.75
N ARG A 410 0.94 11.21 26.36
CA ARG A 410 1.46 11.81 27.59
C ARG A 410 0.63 11.54 28.81
N ASN A 411 -0.69 11.54 28.66
CA ASN A 411 -1.64 11.56 29.76
C ASN A 411 -2.50 10.29 29.82
N LEU A 412 -2.52 9.50 28.75
CA LEU A 412 -3.34 8.31 28.58
C LEU A 412 -4.85 8.59 28.77
N ASP A 413 -5.30 9.82 28.51
CA ASP A 413 -6.67 10.32 28.68
C ASP A 413 -7.36 10.44 27.31
N TRP A 414 -8.20 9.45 27.00
CA TRP A 414 -8.94 9.38 25.73
C TRP A 414 -9.94 10.54 25.53
N PRO A 415 -10.86 10.85 26.47
CA PRO A 415 -11.79 11.97 26.30
C PRO A 415 -11.07 13.29 25.97
N ARG A 416 -9.98 13.61 26.67
CA ARG A 416 -9.22 14.84 26.46
C ARG A 416 -8.54 14.87 25.10
N ALA A 417 -7.93 13.76 24.69
CA ALA A 417 -7.26 13.64 23.40
C ALA A 417 -8.25 13.74 22.23
N ILE A 418 -9.41 13.10 22.35
CA ILE A 418 -10.48 13.13 21.35
C ILE A 418 -11.10 14.53 21.25
N ALA A 419 -11.40 15.18 22.37
CA ALA A 419 -11.95 16.54 22.37
C ALA A 419 -11.04 17.52 21.61
N LYS A 420 -9.71 17.41 21.82
CA LYS A 420 -8.73 18.23 21.09
C LYS A 420 -8.68 17.87 19.59
N GLY A 421 -8.65 16.59 19.25
CA GLY A 421 -8.56 16.12 17.87
C GLY A 421 -9.80 16.49 17.05
N MET A 422 -10.99 16.26 17.60
CA MET A 422 -12.28 16.63 16.98
C MET A 422 -12.40 18.14 16.78
N LYS A 423 -12.02 18.94 17.79
CA LYS A 423 -11.98 20.41 17.65
C LYS A 423 -11.03 20.84 16.53
N ALA A 424 -9.86 20.22 16.40
CA ALA A 424 -8.92 20.51 15.32
C ALA A 424 -9.46 20.10 13.93
N ALA A 425 -10.29 19.06 13.87
CA ALA A 425 -11.00 18.63 12.67
C ALA A 425 -12.28 19.45 12.38
N GLY A 426 -12.65 20.42 13.23
CA GLY A 426 -13.89 21.18 13.09
C GLY A 426 -15.14 20.33 13.30
N LYS A 427 -15.07 19.32 14.18
CA LYS A 427 -16.18 18.40 14.51
C LYS A 427 -16.49 18.44 16.00
N GLU A 428 -17.74 18.18 16.34
CA GLU A 428 -18.20 18.08 17.72
C GLU A 428 -17.87 16.70 18.30
N PHE A 429 -17.74 16.64 19.63
CA PHE A 429 -17.53 15.41 20.38
C PHE A 429 -18.52 15.38 21.54
N SER A 430 -19.25 14.28 21.70
CA SER A 430 -20.28 14.15 22.75
C SER A 430 -19.72 14.06 24.18
N GLY A 431 -18.41 13.85 24.33
CA GLY A 431 -17.77 13.54 25.60
C GLY A 431 -17.73 12.04 25.93
N LYS A 432 -18.48 11.19 25.22
CA LYS A 432 -18.53 9.74 25.46
C LYS A 432 -17.60 8.98 24.52
N VAL A 433 -16.68 8.21 25.09
CA VAL A 433 -15.73 7.37 24.34
C VAL A 433 -16.20 5.92 24.37
N GLY A 434 -16.24 5.30 23.19
CA GLY A 434 -16.32 3.84 23.06
C GLY A 434 -15.17 3.33 22.18
N PHE A 435 -15.05 2.01 22.04
CA PHE A 435 -14.12 1.38 21.11
C PHE A 435 -14.87 0.48 20.15
N VAL A 436 -14.53 0.56 18.87
CA VAL A 436 -15.19 -0.19 17.80
C VAL A 436 -14.17 -0.96 16.98
N GLU A 437 -14.54 -2.17 16.57
CA GLU A 437 -13.77 -2.96 15.62
C GLU A 437 -13.79 -2.29 14.25
N THR A 438 -12.62 -2.16 13.63
CA THR A 438 -12.46 -1.53 12.32
C THR A 438 -11.65 -2.42 11.38
N GLU A 439 -11.96 -2.29 10.10
CA GLU A 439 -11.22 -2.98 9.03
C GLU A 439 -10.91 -2.00 7.90
N MET A 440 -9.70 -2.07 7.37
CA MET A 440 -9.25 -1.26 6.25
C MET A 440 -8.51 -2.13 5.23
N LEU A 441 -8.94 -2.02 3.98
CA LEU A 441 -8.37 -2.74 2.85
C LEU A 441 -7.31 -1.88 2.16
N TRP A 442 -6.14 -2.48 1.92
CA TRP A 442 -5.01 -1.90 1.20
C TRP A 442 -4.75 -2.70 -0.07
N PRO A 443 -4.72 -2.07 -1.25
CA PRO A 443 -4.42 -2.80 -2.48
C PRO A 443 -2.97 -3.31 -2.46
N VAL A 444 -2.77 -4.54 -2.94
CA VAL A 444 -1.45 -5.17 -3.07
C VAL A 444 -1.01 -5.06 -4.53
N THR A 445 0.11 -4.39 -4.80
CA THR A 445 0.54 -4.06 -6.16
C THR A 445 2.04 -4.22 -6.43
N HIS A 446 2.85 -4.49 -5.41
CA HIS A 446 4.29 -4.69 -5.51
C HIS A 446 4.69 -6.06 -4.95
N MET A 447 5.99 -6.38 -4.98
CA MET A 447 6.51 -7.71 -4.70
C MET A 447 5.96 -8.73 -5.70
N VAL A 448 6.01 -8.40 -6.99
CA VAL A 448 5.67 -9.34 -8.05
C VAL A 448 6.69 -10.47 -8.04
N ALA A 449 6.24 -11.70 -7.78
CA ALA A 449 7.09 -12.87 -7.72
C ALA A 449 7.50 -13.35 -9.13
N PRO A 450 8.60 -14.13 -9.22
CA PRO A 450 8.94 -14.90 -10.41
C PRO A 450 7.76 -15.69 -10.99
N ALA A 451 7.75 -15.86 -12.32
CA ALA A 451 6.61 -16.47 -13.02
C ALA A 451 6.35 -17.93 -12.62
N ASP A 452 7.40 -18.66 -12.25
CA ASP A 452 7.36 -20.03 -11.72
C ASP A 452 6.83 -20.11 -10.27
N LYS A 453 6.71 -18.98 -9.58
CA LYS A 453 6.12 -18.83 -8.24
C LYS A 453 4.74 -18.15 -8.28
N ALA A 454 4.18 -17.93 -9.47
CA ALA A 454 2.80 -17.49 -9.60
C ALA A 454 1.84 -18.59 -9.14
N LEU A 455 0.64 -18.21 -8.71
CA LEU A 455 -0.34 -19.15 -8.18
C LEU A 455 -0.69 -20.26 -9.20
N GLY A 456 -0.68 -21.50 -8.73
CA GLY A 456 -1.17 -22.67 -9.46
C GLY A 456 -2.69 -22.72 -9.57
N CYS A 457 -3.20 -23.57 -10.47
CA CYS A 457 -4.64 -23.73 -10.66
C CYS A 457 -5.33 -24.27 -9.40
N ASP A 458 -4.73 -25.27 -8.77
CA ASP A 458 -5.22 -25.96 -7.57
C ASP A 458 -5.28 -25.04 -6.34
N GLU A 459 -4.40 -24.04 -6.26
CA GLU A 459 -4.45 -23.03 -5.21
C GLU A 459 -5.76 -22.23 -5.25
N CYS A 460 -6.35 -21.99 -6.42
CA CYS A 460 -7.59 -21.23 -6.57
C CYS A 460 -8.85 -22.10 -6.72
N HIS A 461 -8.73 -23.24 -7.40
CA HIS A 461 -9.84 -24.13 -7.76
C HIS A 461 -10.17 -25.18 -6.68
N SER A 462 -9.39 -25.27 -5.60
CA SER A 462 -9.72 -26.11 -4.45
C SER A 462 -10.82 -25.48 -3.58
N LYS A 463 -11.60 -26.33 -2.87
CA LYS A 463 -12.70 -25.89 -1.99
C LYS A 463 -12.26 -24.89 -0.93
N ASN A 464 -11.09 -25.13 -0.33
CA ASN A 464 -10.46 -24.27 0.68
C ASN A 464 -9.26 -23.50 0.08
N GLY A 465 -9.38 -23.12 -1.19
CA GLY A 465 -8.35 -22.41 -1.94
C GLY A 465 -8.39 -20.90 -1.72
N ARG A 466 -7.49 -20.19 -2.40
CA ARG A 466 -7.35 -18.71 -2.39
C ARG A 466 -8.68 -18.00 -2.61
N LEU A 467 -9.53 -18.54 -3.47
CA LEU A 467 -10.78 -17.91 -3.89
C LEU A 467 -12.00 -18.44 -3.13
N GLU A 468 -11.85 -19.17 -2.02
CA GLU A 468 -12.97 -19.75 -1.26
C GLU A 468 -14.11 -18.75 -0.97
N ASN A 469 -13.77 -17.50 -0.64
CA ASN A 469 -14.73 -16.46 -0.25
C ASN A 469 -15.25 -15.61 -1.42
N ILE A 470 -14.88 -15.94 -2.66
CA ILE A 470 -15.34 -15.23 -3.86
C ILE A 470 -16.67 -15.78 -4.34
N ASN A 471 -17.71 -14.97 -4.22
CA ASN A 471 -19.07 -15.31 -4.67
C ASN A 471 -19.38 -14.73 -6.06
N GLY A 472 -20.47 -15.22 -6.67
CA GLY A 472 -21.06 -14.67 -7.90
C GLY A 472 -20.52 -15.24 -9.21
N ILE A 473 -19.56 -16.17 -9.15
CA ILE A 473 -19.07 -16.95 -10.31
C ILE A 473 -19.03 -18.43 -9.94
N TYR A 474 -19.10 -19.29 -10.96
CA TYR A 474 -18.81 -20.70 -10.82
C TYR A 474 -17.32 -20.96 -11.04
N ILE A 475 -16.65 -21.54 -10.05
CA ILE A 475 -15.25 -21.96 -10.13
C ILE A 475 -15.22 -23.50 -10.18
N PRO A 476 -14.78 -24.11 -11.29
CA PRO A 476 -14.62 -25.55 -11.41
C PRO A 476 -13.83 -26.15 -10.24
N SER A 477 -14.26 -27.32 -9.75
CA SER A 477 -13.69 -28.07 -8.61
C SER A 477 -13.89 -27.44 -7.21
N ARG A 478 -14.05 -26.12 -7.12
CA ARG A 478 -14.42 -25.43 -5.87
C ARG A 478 -15.93 -25.52 -5.64
N ASP A 479 -16.70 -25.16 -6.66
CA ASP A 479 -18.15 -25.10 -6.61
C ASP A 479 -18.78 -26.37 -7.14
N THR A 480 -19.89 -26.78 -6.52
CA THR A 480 -20.74 -27.87 -6.98
C THR A 480 -22.07 -27.30 -7.45
N LYS A 481 -22.50 -27.66 -8.67
CA LYS A 481 -23.85 -27.36 -9.15
C LYS A 481 -24.57 -28.69 -9.41
N PRO A 482 -25.59 -29.06 -8.61
CA PRO A 482 -26.26 -30.35 -8.74
C PRO A 482 -26.75 -30.64 -10.17
N VAL A 483 -27.25 -29.62 -10.87
CA VAL A 483 -27.71 -29.78 -12.27
C VAL A 483 -26.56 -30.15 -13.21
N LEU A 484 -25.37 -29.54 -13.05
CA LEU A 484 -24.20 -29.90 -13.87
C LEU A 484 -23.69 -31.30 -13.52
N GLU A 485 -23.78 -31.70 -12.26
CA GLU A 485 -23.41 -33.05 -11.81
C GLU A 485 -24.37 -34.10 -12.41
N TRP A 486 -25.69 -33.86 -12.37
CA TRP A 486 -26.69 -34.75 -12.98
C TRP A 486 -26.56 -34.82 -14.50
N LEU A 487 -26.31 -33.69 -15.18
CA LEU A 487 -26.05 -33.68 -16.62
C LEU A 487 -24.74 -34.40 -16.97
N GLY A 488 -23.68 -34.19 -16.19
CA GLY A 488 -22.41 -34.89 -16.36
C GLY A 488 -22.54 -36.39 -16.16
N LEU A 489 -23.23 -36.81 -15.10
CA LEU A 489 -23.54 -38.22 -14.83
C LEU A 489 -24.42 -38.82 -15.94
N GLY A 490 -25.42 -38.08 -16.41
CA GLY A 490 -26.27 -38.50 -17.54
C GLY A 490 -25.46 -38.73 -18.82
N MET A 491 -24.58 -37.81 -19.19
CA MET A 491 -23.69 -37.98 -20.36
C MET A 491 -22.74 -39.16 -20.19
N PHE A 492 -22.19 -39.36 -18.98
CA PHE A 492 -21.36 -40.52 -18.68
C PHE A 492 -22.13 -41.83 -18.85
N LEU A 493 -23.35 -41.92 -18.31
CA LEU A 493 -24.20 -43.10 -18.42
C LEU A 493 -24.62 -43.38 -19.87
N ILE A 494 -24.94 -42.35 -20.65
CA ILE A 494 -25.26 -42.49 -22.08
C ILE A 494 -24.05 -43.01 -22.86
N SER A 495 -22.86 -42.46 -22.59
CA SER A 495 -21.62 -42.90 -23.24
C SER A 495 -21.29 -44.34 -22.88
N LEU A 496 -21.42 -44.70 -21.61
CA LEU A 496 -21.23 -46.07 -21.13
C LEU A 496 -22.21 -47.04 -21.78
N PHE A 497 -23.48 -46.66 -21.89
CA PHE A 497 -24.50 -47.47 -22.57
C PHE A 497 -24.17 -47.68 -24.06
N GLY A 498 -23.72 -46.63 -24.75
CA GLY A 498 -23.25 -46.74 -26.14
C GLY A 498 -22.08 -47.71 -26.31
N VAL A 499 -21.09 -47.67 -25.40
CA VAL A 499 -19.96 -48.60 -25.39
C VAL A 499 -20.41 -50.03 -25.11
N MET A 500 -21.32 -50.24 -24.15
CA MET A 500 -21.87 -51.56 -23.86
C MET A 500 -22.63 -52.14 -25.05
N ILE A 501 -23.49 -51.34 -25.70
CA ILE A 501 -24.20 -51.74 -26.93
C ILE A 501 -23.19 -52.12 -28.02
N HIS A 502 -22.17 -51.28 -28.26
CA HIS A 502 -21.18 -51.59 -29.29
C HIS A 502 -20.42 -52.89 -28.98
N THR A 503 -20.07 -53.11 -27.71
CA THR A 503 -19.40 -54.33 -27.25
C THR A 503 -20.30 -55.55 -27.43
N MET A 504 -21.58 -55.46 -27.06
CA MET A 504 -22.54 -56.53 -27.24
C MET A 504 -22.74 -56.89 -28.72
N MET A 505 -22.85 -55.87 -29.60
CA MET A 505 -22.90 -56.11 -31.04
C MET A 505 -21.65 -56.84 -31.56
N ARG A 506 -20.46 -56.51 -31.07
CA ARG A 506 -19.22 -57.22 -31.42
C ARG A 506 -19.23 -58.68 -30.94
N ILE A 507 -19.72 -58.96 -29.75
CA ILE A 507 -19.82 -60.33 -29.21
C ILE A 507 -20.85 -61.15 -30.01
N LEU A 508 -22.03 -60.59 -30.29
CA LEU A 508 -23.08 -61.28 -31.04
C LEU A 508 -22.67 -61.56 -32.49
N THR A 509 -22.00 -60.60 -33.16
CA THR A 509 -21.47 -60.81 -34.52
C THR A 509 -20.35 -61.83 -34.55
N ARG A 510 -19.46 -61.86 -33.54
CA ARG A 510 -18.45 -62.91 -33.37
C ARG A 510 -19.08 -64.29 -33.15
N ASN A 511 -20.12 -64.40 -32.31
CA ASN A 511 -20.80 -65.66 -32.06
C ASN A 511 -21.61 -66.15 -33.26
N ARG A 512 -22.20 -65.24 -34.06
CA ARG A 512 -22.81 -65.62 -35.36
C ARG A 512 -21.78 -66.15 -36.36
N ARG A 513 -20.56 -65.59 -36.35
CA ARG A 513 -19.45 -66.07 -37.17
C ARG A 513 -18.96 -67.47 -36.74
N ASN A 514 -19.05 -67.78 -35.44
CA ASN A 514 -18.67 -69.08 -34.90
C ASN A 514 -19.80 -70.14 -34.97
N ASN A 515 -21.08 -69.75 -34.85
CA ASN A 515 -22.23 -70.65 -34.94
C ASN A 515 -22.73 -70.87 -36.38
N GLY A 516 -22.25 -70.10 -37.36
CA GLY A 516 -22.46 -70.37 -38.79
C GLY A 516 -21.59 -71.53 -39.33
N GLY A 517 -20.87 -72.24 -38.45
CA GLY A 517 -19.98 -73.34 -38.79
C GLY A 517 -20.44 -74.71 -38.24
N VAL A 518 -21.67 -75.14 -38.55
CA VAL A 518 -22.11 -76.55 -38.55
C VAL A 518 -23.16 -76.66 -39.67
N LYS A 519 -22.72 -76.93 -40.92
CA LYS A 519 -22.62 -78.24 -41.62
C LYS A 519 -23.99 -78.88 -41.94
N PRO A 520 -24.16 -79.63 -43.06
CA PRO A 520 -23.15 -80.24 -43.93
C PRO A 520 -22.99 -79.60 -45.32
#